data_AF-A0A1F9MVG5-F1
#
_entry.id   AF-A0A1F9MVG5-F1
#
_cell.length_a   1.000
_cell.length_b   1.000
_cell.length_c   1.000
_cell.angle_alpha   90.00
_cell.angle_beta   90.00
_cell.angle_gamma   90.00
#
_symmetry.space_group_name_H-M   'P 1'
#
loop_
_entity.id
_entity.type
_entity.pdbx_description
1 polymer ?
#
loop_
_entity_poly.entity_id
_entity_poly.type
_entity_poly.pdbx_seq_one_letter_code
_entity_poly.pdbx_strand_id
1 'polypeptide(L)'
;MEFEEALRLLAALETHEVRYVLVGSMAMAAQGLIRATHDMDFFVDPDEDNVARLRAALAATFDSDPNIEQITAADLGGDYPAIEYSPPHGEYSLDILSRLGEAFCFDDIEWEEHVVDGIKIRVATARMLYRMKKDTVRPQDRIDAEAIRARFGLGDE
;
A
#
# COMPACT_ATOMS: atom_id res chain seq x y z
N MET A 1 15.98 -4.46 11.62
CA MET A 1 14.80 -4.65 12.47
C MET A 1 13.55 -4.15 11.76
N GLU A 2 13.28 -2.84 11.64
CA GLU A 2 12.08 -2.35 10.91
C GLU A 2 12.09 -2.74 9.41
N PHE A 3 13.15 -2.37 8.69
CA PHE A 3 13.24 -2.65 7.24
C PHE A 3 13.20 -4.15 6.87
N GLU A 4 13.67 -5.03 7.76
CA GLU A 4 13.66 -6.49 7.52
C GLU A 4 12.23 -7.05 7.58
N GLU A 5 11.37 -6.51 8.46
CA GLU A 5 9.96 -6.91 8.51
C GLU A 5 9.21 -6.51 7.24
N ALA A 6 9.39 -5.26 6.78
CA ALA A 6 8.80 -4.78 5.55
C ALA A 6 9.20 -5.65 4.34
N LEU A 7 10.48 -6.02 4.23
CA LEU A 7 10.96 -6.92 3.19
C LEU A 7 10.35 -8.32 3.29
N ARG A 8 10.22 -8.88 4.50
CA ARG A 8 9.55 -10.19 4.70
C ARG A 8 8.11 -10.14 4.23
N LEU A 9 7.37 -9.07 4.56
CA LEU A 9 6.01 -8.87 4.10
C LEU A 9 5.94 -8.78 2.57
N LEU A 10 6.76 -7.93 1.95
CA LEU A 10 6.79 -7.76 0.50
C LEU A 10 7.14 -9.08 -0.22
N ALA A 11 8.09 -9.85 0.31
CA ALA A 11 8.42 -11.18 -0.20
C ALA A 11 7.26 -12.17 -0.06
N ALA A 12 6.52 -12.13 1.06
CA ALA A 12 5.35 -12.98 1.27
C ALA A 12 4.22 -12.62 0.29
N LEU A 13 3.97 -11.33 0.05
CA LEU A 13 2.98 -10.86 -0.92
C LEU A 13 3.31 -11.33 -2.34
N GLU A 14 4.58 -11.24 -2.75
CA GLU A 14 5.05 -11.75 -4.05
C GLU A 14 4.90 -13.28 -4.13
N THR A 15 5.33 -14.01 -3.09
CA THR A 15 5.24 -15.49 -3.04
C THR A 15 3.81 -16.01 -3.16
N HIS A 16 2.84 -15.29 -2.57
CA HIS A 16 1.43 -15.64 -2.62
C HIS A 16 0.69 -15.03 -3.82
N GLU A 17 1.40 -14.36 -4.73
CA GLU A 17 0.85 -13.72 -5.93
C GLU A 17 -0.32 -12.78 -5.60
N VAL A 18 -0.16 -11.98 -4.54
CA VAL A 18 -1.14 -10.99 -4.12
C VAL A 18 -1.19 -9.87 -5.15
N ARG A 19 -2.39 -9.52 -5.60
CA ARG A 19 -2.66 -8.35 -6.45
C ARG A 19 -2.78 -7.12 -5.54
N TYR A 20 -1.65 -6.44 -5.38
CA TYR A 20 -1.54 -5.20 -4.63
C TYR A 20 -0.75 -4.14 -5.40
N VAL A 21 -0.83 -2.90 -4.95
CA VAL A 21 0.06 -1.80 -5.31
C VAL A 21 0.48 -1.12 -4.01
N LEU A 22 1.78 -1.00 -3.77
CA LEU A 22 2.34 -0.20 -2.67
C LEU A 22 2.08 1.28 -2.97
N VAL A 23 1.46 1.98 -2.02
CA VAL A 23 1.15 3.42 -2.11
C VAL A 23 1.77 4.18 -0.92
N GLY A 24 1.35 5.42 -0.70
CA GLY A 24 1.77 6.19 0.47
C GLY A 24 3.27 6.50 0.51
N SER A 25 3.80 6.66 1.73
CA SER A 25 5.18 7.14 1.94
C SER A 25 6.23 6.09 1.55
N MET A 26 5.92 4.80 1.71
CA MET A 26 6.83 3.72 1.32
C MET A 26 6.96 3.62 -0.20
N ALA A 27 5.89 3.88 -0.95
CA ALA A 27 5.97 4.01 -2.41
C ALA A 27 6.79 5.23 -2.84
N MET A 28 6.67 6.35 -2.14
CA MET A 28 7.53 7.53 -2.36
C MET A 28 9.00 7.20 -2.08
N ALA A 29 9.30 6.46 -1.01
CA ALA A 29 10.65 6.07 -0.65
C ALA A 29 11.28 5.17 -1.73
N ALA A 30 10.53 4.24 -2.32
CA ALA A 30 10.98 3.41 -3.45
C ALA A 30 11.36 4.27 -4.69
N GLN A 31 10.78 5.46 -4.81
CA GLN A 31 11.07 6.42 -5.88
C GLN A 31 12.09 7.52 -5.48
N GLY A 32 12.74 7.36 -4.33
CA GLY A 32 13.80 8.26 -3.85
C GLY A 32 13.30 9.51 -3.12
N LEU A 33 12.03 9.55 -2.70
CA LEU A 33 11.47 10.58 -1.83
C LEU A 33 11.22 10.00 -0.44
N ILE A 34 12.22 10.10 0.43
CA ILE A 34 12.20 9.50 1.76
C ILE A 34 11.60 10.48 2.76
N ARG A 35 10.59 10.03 3.52
CA ARG A 35 10.15 10.66 4.78
C ARG A 35 9.92 9.58 5.83
N ALA A 36 10.07 9.94 7.10
CA ALA A 36 9.74 9.03 8.20
C ALA A 36 8.25 8.65 8.15
N THR A 37 7.96 7.37 8.34
CA THR A 37 6.62 6.78 8.32
C THR A 37 6.65 5.51 9.18
N HIS A 38 5.52 5.17 9.80
CA HIS A 38 5.35 3.96 10.62
C HIS A 38 4.23 3.06 10.09
N ASP A 39 3.76 3.33 8.88
CA ASP A 39 2.68 2.65 8.18
C ASP A 39 3.17 2.15 6.81
N MET A 40 2.59 1.04 6.35
CA MET A 40 2.70 0.56 4.99
C MET A 40 1.32 0.55 4.34
N ASP A 41 1.13 1.40 3.35
CA ASP A 41 -0.14 1.50 2.63
C ASP A 41 -0.15 0.59 1.39
N PHE A 42 -1.19 -0.24 1.27
CA PHE A 42 -1.42 -1.11 0.14
C PHE A 42 -2.78 -0.88 -0.48
N PHE A 43 -2.80 -0.69 -1.79
CA PHE A 43 -4.02 -0.74 -2.59
C PHE A 43 -4.20 -2.15 -3.13
N VAL A 44 -5.30 -2.84 -2.81
CA VAL A 44 -5.51 -4.28 -3.09
C VAL A 44 -6.78 -4.51 -3.90
N ASP A 45 -6.76 -5.52 -4.77
CA ASP A 45 -7.97 -5.98 -5.44
C ASP A 45 -8.91 -6.64 -4.40
N PRO A 46 -10.16 -6.19 -4.23
CA PRO A 46 -11.08 -6.71 -3.22
C PRO A 46 -11.67 -8.08 -3.57
N ASP A 47 -11.31 -8.67 -4.71
CA ASP A 47 -11.68 -10.04 -5.09
C ASP A 47 -11.39 -11.07 -4.00
N GLU A 48 -12.31 -12.03 -3.82
CA GLU A 48 -12.26 -13.01 -2.72
C GLU A 48 -10.98 -13.85 -2.74
N ASP A 49 -10.55 -14.30 -3.93
CA ASP A 49 -9.33 -15.09 -4.08
C ASP A 49 -8.09 -14.24 -3.75
N ASN A 50 -8.09 -12.96 -4.15
CA ASN A 50 -7.01 -12.05 -3.83
C ASN A 50 -6.89 -11.77 -2.32
N VAL A 51 -8.02 -11.53 -1.66
CA VAL A 51 -8.04 -11.30 -0.20
C VAL A 51 -7.64 -12.56 0.56
N ALA A 52 -7.99 -13.76 0.07
CA ALA A 52 -7.49 -15.01 0.64
C ALA A 52 -5.96 -15.12 0.53
N ARG A 53 -5.36 -14.75 -0.62
CA ARG A 53 -3.90 -14.71 -0.79
C ARG A 53 -3.24 -13.67 0.11
N LEU A 54 -3.84 -12.49 0.25
CA LEU A 54 -3.39 -11.44 1.16
C LEU A 54 -3.34 -11.96 2.59
N ARG A 55 -4.42 -12.57 3.08
CA ARG A 55 -4.44 -13.17 4.42
C ARG A 55 -3.39 -14.24 4.62
N ALA A 56 -3.16 -15.11 3.63
CA ALA A 56 -2.11 -16.13 3.68
C ALA A 56 -0.70 -15.51 3.78
N ALA A 57 -0.42 -14.46 3.01
CA ALA A 57 0.84 -13.73 3.07
C ALA A 57 1.05 -13.04 4.43
N LEU A 58 0.00 -12.41 4.98
CA LEU A 58 0.04 -11.80 6.31
C LEU A 58 0.26 -12.86 7.39
N ALA A 59 -0.43 -14.00 7.32
CA ALA A 59 -0.32 -15.08 8.30
C ALA A 59 1.08 -15.71 8.29
N ALA A 60 1.69 -15.85 7.11
CA ALA A 60 3.07 -16.31 6.98
C ALA A 60 4.10 -15.31 7.55
N THR A 61 3.76 -14.02 7.61
CA THR A 61 4.65 -12.96 8.09
C THR A 61 4.50 -12.70 9.59
N PHE A 62 3.27 -12.77 10.10
CA PHE A 62 2.90 -12.34 11.45
C PHE A 62 2.35 -13.51 12.29
N ASP A 63 3.01 -14.67 12.19
CA ASP A 63 2.76 -15.83 13.05
C ASP A 63 1.28 -16.27 13.15
N SER A 64 0.54 -16.15 12.04
CA SER A 64 -0.89 -16.48 11.97
C SER A 64 -1.75 -15.76 13.02
N ASP A 65 -1.53 -14.45 13.21
CA ASP A 65 -2.37 -13.61 14.06
C ASP A 65 -3.88 -13.82 13.73
N PRO A 66 -4.72 -14.20 14.70
CA PRO A 66 -6.16 -14.38 14.49
C PRO A 66 -6.87 -13.12 13.96
N ASN A 67 -6.33 -11.92 14.15
CA ASN A 67 -6.95 -10.70 13.61
C ASN A 67 -6.91 -10.62 12.08
N ILE A 68 -6.01 -11.37 11.43
CA ILE A 68 -5.92 -11.42 9.96
C ILE A 68 -7.22 -11.94 9.34
N GLU A 69 -7.94 -12.82 10.04
CA GLU A 69 -9.23 -13.34 9.58
C GLU A 69 -10.33 -12.27 9.47
N GLN A 70 -10.15 -11.12 10.12
CA GLN A 70 -11.06 -9.98 10.04
C GLN A 70 -10.87 -9.16 8.76
N ILE A 71 -9.81 -9.42 7.97
CA ILE A 71 -9.60 -8.78 6.67
C ILE A 71 -10.44 -9.51 5.63
N THR A 72 -11.64 -8.99 5.34
CA THR A 72 -12.58 -9.66 4.44
C THR A 72 -12.75 -8.92 3.11
N ALA A 73 -13.04 -9.68 2.05
CA ALA A 73 -13.41 -9.15 0.75
C ALA A 73 -14.73 -8.35 0.80
N ALA A 74 -15.63 -8.69 1.72
CA ALA A 74 -16.87 -7.95 1.92
C ALA A 74 -16.61 -6.54 2.48
N ASP A 75 -15.70 -6.41 3.45
CA ASP A 75 -15.34 -5.11 4.02
C ASP A 75 -14.56 -4.27 3.00
N LEU A 76 -13.58 -4.86 2.32
CA LEU A 76 -12.82 -4.20 1.25
C LEU A 76 -13.69 -3.89 0.03
N GLY A 77 -14.70 -4.71 -0.29
CA GLY A 77 -15.65 -4.45 -1.38
C GLY A 77 -16.81 -3.53 -0.99
N GLY A 78 -16.94 -3.20 0.31
CA GLY A 78 -18.10 -2.54 0.88
C GLY A 78 -18.06 -1.01 0.82
N ASP A 79 -18.89 -0.40 1.67
CA ASP A 79 -19.03 1.06 1.75
C ASP A 79 -17.77 1.75 2.32
N TYR A 80 -17.03 1.05 3.18
CA TYR A 80 -15.80 1.50 3.85
C TYR A 80 -14.61 0.62 3.45
N PRO A 81 -14.06 0.80 2.25
CA PRO A 81 -13.09 -0.09 1.60
C PRO A 81 -11.64 0.10 2.12
N ALA A 82 -11.48 0.26 3.43
CA ALA A 82 -10.19 0.50 4.09
C ALA A 82 -10.15 -0.22 5.45
N ILE A 83 -9.06 -0.96 5.67
CA ILE A 83 -8.80 -1.72 6.90
C ILE A 83 -7.39 -1.37 7.39
N GLU A 84 -7.30 -0.91 8.62
CA GLU A 84 -6.02 -0.76 9.32
C GLU A 84 -5.75 -2.06 10.10
N TYR A 85 -4.61 -2.70 9.83
CA TYR A 85 -4.14 -3.89 10.52
C TYR A 85 -2.82 -3.58 11.23
N SER A 86 -2.81 -3.68 12.55
CA SER A 86 -1.60 -3.52 13.37
C SER A 86 -1.17 -4.87 13.92
N PRO A 87 -0.09 -5.47 13.39
CA PRO A 87 0.40 -6.75 13.89
C PRO A 87 0.84 -6.63 15.37
N PRO A 88 0.53 -7.60 16.25
CA PRO A 88 0.81 -7.52 17.70
C PRO A 88 2.28 -7.29 18.06
N HIS A 89 3.19 -7.69 17.18
CA HIS A 89 4.64 -7.53 17.33
C HIS A 89 5.27 -6.84 16.11
N GLY A 90 4.44 -6.20 15.27
CA GLY A 90 4.89 -5.51 14.07
C GLY A 90 5.48 -4.15 14.41
N GLU A 91 6.49 -3.75 13.63
CA GLU A 91 7.07 -2.41 13.66
C GLU A 91 6.24 -1.42 12.81
N TYR A 92 5.42 -1.94 11.90
CA TYR A 92 4.54 -1.17 11.02
C TYR A 92 3.07 -1.52 11.22
N SER A 93 2.20 -0.51 11.18
CA SER A 93 0.79 -0.73 10.84
C SER A 93 0.65 -0.88 9.32
N LEU A 94 -0.36 -1.64 8.89
CA LEU A 94 -0.68 -1.80 7.48
C LEU A 94 -2.03 -1.15 7.20
N ASP A 95 -2.06 -0.21 6.26
CA ASP A 95 -3.30 0.35 5.74
C ASP A 95 -3.64 -0.36 4.44
N ILE A 96 -4.74 -1.13 4.43
CA ILE A 96 -5.18 -1.94 3.30
C ILE A 96 -6.43 -1.29 2.72
N LEU A 97 -6.30 -0.74 1.52
CA LEU A 97 -7.38 -0.05 0.81
C LEU A 97 -7.70 -0.77 -0.49
N SER A 98 -8.94 -0.76 -0.95
CA SER A 98 -9.30 -1.26 -2.30
C SER A 98 -9.96 -0.18 -3.17
N ARG A 99 -10.37 0.94 -2.54
CA ARG A 99 -11.04 2.06 -3.18
C ARG A 99 -10.88 3.33 -2.33
N LEU A 100 -10.76 4.48 -2.99
CA LEU A 100 -10.75 5.80 -2.36
C LEU A 100 -11.96 6.61 -2.85
N GLY A 101 -13.05 6.54 -2.08
CA GLY A 101 -14.32 7.17 -2.44
C GLY A 101 -14.80 6.70 -3.82
N GLU A 102 -15.16 7.64 -4.68
CA GLU A 102 -15.49 7.38 -6.10
C GLU A 102 -14.33 7.72 -7.04
N ALA A 103 -13.20 8.18 -6.50
CA ALA A 103 -12.10 8.72 -7.29
C ALA A 103 -11.18 7.64 -7.87
N PHE A 104 -10.96 6.56 -7.11
CA PHE A 104 -10.05 5.48 -7.49
C PHE A 104 -10.55 4.13 -7.00
N CYS A 105 -10.59 3.15 -7.89
CA CYS A 105 -10.63 1.73 -7.57
C CYS A 105 -9.31 1.05 -7.96
N PHE A 106 -9.17 -0.25 -7.68
CA PHE A 106 -7.90 -0.97 -7.91
C PHE A 106 -7.40 -0.88 -9.36
N ASP A 107 -8.31 -0.96 -10.34
CA ASP A 107 -7.97 -0.90 -11.76
C ASP A 107 -7.50 0.48 -12.23
N ASP A 108 -7.80 1.54 -11.47
CA ASP A 108 -7.37 2.92 -11.79
C ASP A 108 -5.92 3.19 -11.37
N ILE A 109 -5.32 2.33 -10.55
CA ILE A 109 -4.02 2.60 -9.93
C ILE A 109 -2.90 2.34 -10.93
N GLU A 110 -2.32 3.40 -11.48
CA GLU A 110 -1.13 3.32 -12.32
C GLU A 110 0.10 2.94 -11.47
N TRP A 111 0.75 1.82 -11.80
CA TRP A 111 1.93 1.31 -11.08
C TRP A 111 3.07 0.90 -12.01
N GLU A 112 4.25 0.76 -11.43
CA GLU A 112 5.48 0.26 -12.07
C GLU A 112 6.15 -0.81 -11.19
N GLU A 113 6.85 -1.76 -11.81
CA GLU A 113 7.60 -2.80 -11.09
C GLU A 113 8.93 -2.22 -10.60
N HIS A 114 9.21 -2.40 -9.31
CA HIS A 114 10.50 -2.13 -8.70
C HIS A 114 11.09 -3.42 -8.13
N VAL A 115 12.42 -3.51 -8.12
CA VAL A 115 13.14 -4.62 -7.49
C VAL A 115 13.87 -4.10 -6.26
N VAL A 116 13.47 -4.57 -5.08
CA VAL A 116 14.10 -4.22 -3.79
C VAL A 116 14.61 -5.49 -3.15
N ASP A 117 15.92 -5.58 -2.92
CA ASP A 117 16.58 -6.79 -2.39
C ASP A 117 16.18 -8.09 -3.11
N GLY A 118 15.99 -8.01 -4.43
CA GLY A 118 15.60 -9.13 -5.28
C GLY A 118 14.10 -9.46 -5.27
N ILE A 119 13.29 -8.76 -4.48
CA ILE A 119 11.83 -8.89 -4.43
C ILE A 119 11.23 -7.92 -5.43
N LYS A 120 10.34 -8.44 -6.29
CA LYS A 120 9.53 -7.61 -7.18
C LYS A 120 8.36 -7.03 -6.42
N ILE A 121 8.19 -5.73 -6.52
CA ILE A 121 7.09 -5.01 -5.87
C ILE A 121 6.41 -4.10 -6.88
N ARG A 122 5.09 -3.98 -6.78
CA ARG A 122 4.31 -3.05 -7.58
C ARG A 122 4.18 -1.76 -6.81
N VAL A 123 4.67 -0.66 -7.37
CA VAL A 123 4.69 0.65 -6.71
C VAL A 123 3.86 1.62 -7.53
N ALA A 124 2.94 2.35 -6.90
CA ALA A 124 2.16 3.37 -7.60
C ALA A 124 3.10 4.43 -8.18
N THR A 125 2.89 4.80 -9.45
CA THR A 125 3.74 5.78 -10.13
C THR A 125 3.75 7.13 -9.41
N ALA A 126 4.80 7.93 -9.61
CA ALA A 126 4.86 9.30 -9.07
C ALA A 126 3.60 10.12 -9.39
N ARG A 127 3.09 10.03 -10.62
CA ARG A 127 1.85 10.70 -11.05
C ARG A 127 0.65 10.19 -10.26
N MET A 128 0.54 8.89 -10.04
CA MET A 128 -0.55 8.30 -9.27
C MET A 128 -0.53 8.76 -7.81
N LEU A 129 0.65 8.73 -7.17
CA LEU A 129 0.84 9.21 -5.80
C LEU A 129 0.50 10.70 -5.66
N TYR A 130 0.90 11.52 -6.64
CA TYR A 130 0.51 12.93 -6.69
C TYR A 130 -1.01 13.10 -6.76
N ARG A 131 -1.69 12.40 -7.68
CA ARG A 131 -3.16 12.46 -7.83
C ARG A 131 -3.89 12.02 -6.57
N MET A 132 -3.40 11.00 -5.87
CA MET A 132 -3.98 10.55 -4.59
C MET A 132 -3.86 11.59 -3.47
N LYS A 133 -2.82 12.44 -3.50
CA LYS A 133 -2.46 13.33 -2.39
C LYS A 133 -2.83 14.81 -2.60
N LYS A 134 -2.89 15.29 -3.85
CA LYS A 134 -3.01 16.73 -4.16
C LYS A 134 -4.30 17.38 -3.64
N ASP A 135 -5.41 16.64 -3.67
CA ASP A 135 -6.75 17.16 -3.34
C ASP A 135 -7.24 16.74 -1.95
N THR A 136 -6.36 16.19 -1.09
CA THR A 136 -6.77 15.78 0.25
C THR A 136 -6.78 16.96 1.24
N VAL A 137 -7.48 16.76 2.36
CA VAL A 137 -7.53 17.71 3.48
C VAL A 137 -6.36 17.54 4.46
N ARG A 138 -5.57 16.47 4.34
CA ARG A 138 -4.45 16.18 5.25
C ARG A 138 -3.26 17.10 4.89
N PRO A 139 -2.76 17.94 5.82
CA PRO A 139 -1.65 18.83 5.52
C PRO A 139 -0.39 18.11 5.02
N GLN A 140 -0.08 16.92 5.58
CA GLN A 140 1.07 16.12 5.16
C GLN A 140 0.97 15.65 3.71
N ASP A 141 -0.23 15.24 3.25
CA ASP A 141 -0.42 14.81 1.87
C ASP A 141 -0.17 15.95 0.88
N ARG A 142 -0.55 17.18 1.22
CA ARG A 142 -0.27 18.34 0.38
C ARG A 142 1.23 18.60 0.23
N ILE A 143 1.98 18.47 1.34
CA ILE A 143 3.45 18.59 1.33
C ILE A 143 4.06 17.47 0.48
N ASP A 144 3.59 16.23 0.66
CA ASP A 144 4.05 15.08 -0.11
C ASP A 144 3.76 15.27 -1.61
N ALA A 145 2.56 15.75 -1.97
CA ALA A 145 2.16 16.04 -3.35
C ALA A 145 3.05 17.11 -3.99
N GLU A 146 3.35 18.20 -3.28
CA GLU A 146 4.27 19.23 -3.76
C GLU A 146 5.69 18.68 -3.96
N ALA A 147 6.18 17.85 -3.03
CA ALA A 147 7.50 17.22 -3.14
C ALA A 147 7.58 16.28 -4.36
N ILE A 148 6.55 15.46 -4.58
CA ILE A 148 6.43 14.59 -5.75
C ILE A 148 6.43 15.43 -7.03
N ARG A 149 5.57 16.45 -7.10
CA ARG A 149 5.45 17.35 -8.25
C ARG A 149 6.79 17.99 -8.59
N ALA A 150 7.49 18.54 -7.60
CA ALA A 150 8.79 19.19 -7.80
C ALA A 150 9.87 18.19 -8.27
N ARG A 151 9.91 16.99 -7.69
CA ARG A 151 10.93 15.98 -7.99
C ARG A 151 10.79 15.35 -9.37
N PHE A 152 9.56 15.22 -9.86
CA PHE A 152 9.24 14.54 -11.12
C PHE A 152 8.77 15.50 -12.22
N GLY A 153 8.70 16.80 -11.95
CA GLY A 153 8.32 17.82 -12.94
C GLY A 153 6.88 17.66 -13.43
N LEU A 154 5.96 17.26 -12.54
CA LEU A 154 4.55 17.06 -12.90
C LEU A 154 3.83 18.41 -13.06
N GLY A 155 2.89 18.49 -14.02
CA GLY A 155 1.97 19.62 -14.16
C GLY A 155 0.82 19.56 -13.14
N ASP A 156 -0.01 20.60 -13.10
CA ASP A 156 -1.18 20.70 -12.20
C ASP A 156 -2.45 20.00 -12.73
N GLU A 157 -2.31 18.99 -13.61
CA GLU A 157 -3.45 18.23 -14.15
C GLU A 157 -4.20 17.41 -13.08
#